data_AF-A0A0G2AV81-F1
#
_entry.id   AF-A0A0G2AV81-F1
#
_cell.length_a   1.000
_cell.length_b   1.000
_cell.length_c   1.000
_cell.angle_alpha   90.00
_cell.angle_beta   90.00
_cell.angle_gamma   90.00
#
_symmetry.space_group_name_H-M   'P 1'
#
loop_
_entity.id
_entity.type
_entity.pdbx_description
1 polymer ?
#
loop_
_entity_poly.entity_id
_entity_poly.type
_entity_poly.pdbx_seq_one_letter_code
_entity_poly.pdbx_strand_id
1 'polypeptide(L)'
;FAFLSSITAALVAIFGKLGLRNIDSTLATTVRSIIMAGFLVAVSLLLRKFDGFSLQSFSSRDWLFIILAGIAGALSWLFYFFALKAGLASKVVVIDRLSLIFVIVLAALFLGETLGWKSALGGLLMVGGAILISLQ
;
A
#
# COMPACT_ATOMS: atom_id res chain seq x y z
N PHE A 1 -11.56 -5.31 -10.24
CA PHE A 1 -10.74 -5.46 -9.02
C PHE A 1 -10.19 -4.15 -8.47
N ALA A 2 -9.60 -3.26 -9.29
CA ALA A 2 -9.02 -1.99 -8.80
C ALA A 2 -10.00 -1.09 -8.02
N PHE A 3 -11.25 -0.96 -8.47
CA PHE A 3 -12.29 -0.21 -7.75
C PHE A 3 -12.64 -0.80 -6.38
N LEU A 4 -12.64 -2.13 -6.26
CA LEU A 4 -12.86 -2.82 -4.99
C LEU A 4 -11.67 -2.64 -4.04
N SER A 5 -10.44 -2.59 -4.60
CA SER A 5 -9.23 -2.23 -3.86
C SER A 5 -9.30 -0.80 -3.32
N SER A 6 -9.81 0.17 -4.09
CA SER A 6 -9.96 1.55 -3.57
C SER A 6 -10.98 1.65 -2.43
N ILE A 7 -12.09 0.91 -2.50
CA ILE A 7 -13.09 0.88 -1.42
C ILE A 7 -12.49 0.27 -0.15
N THR A 8 -11.82 -0.88 -0.26
CA THR A 8 -11.20 -1.55 0.88
C THR A 8 -10.04 -0.73 1.47
N ALA A 9 -9.27 -0.01 0.64
CA ALA A 9 -8.25 0.94 1.10
C ALA A 9 -8.87 2.12 1.89
N ALA A 10 -10.05 2.61 1.49
CA ALA A 10 -10.75 3.64 2.25
C ALA A 10 -11.16 3.13 3.64
N LEU A 11 -11.70 1.91 3.74
CA LEU A 11 -12.02 1.28 5.03
C LEU A 11 -10.78 1.13 5.91
N VAL A 12 -9.65 0.73 5.31
CA VAL A 12 -8.35 0.63 5.97
C VAL A 12 -7.94 1.94 6.64
N ALA A 13 -8.12 3.08 5.95
CA ALA A 13 -7.78 4.40 6.47
C ALA A 13 -8.67 4.79 7.66
N ILE A 14 -9.98 4.59 7.52
CA ILE A 14 -10.96 4.96 8.55
C ILE A 14 -10.83 4.07 9.79
N PHE A 15 -10.85 2.75 9.64
CA PHE A 15 -10.71 1.82 10.76
C PHE A 15 -9.33 1.92 11.40
N GLY A 16 -8.27 2.10 10.60
CA GLY A 16 -6.92 2.35 11.11
C GLY A 16 -6.89 3.58 12.01
N LYS A 17 -7.43 4.72 11.54
CA LYS A 17 -7.46 5.93 12.36
C LYS A 17 -8.29 5.78 13.63
N LEU A 18 -9.42 5.08 13.58
CA LEU A 18 -10.24 4.81 14.76
C LEU A 18 -9.53 3.91 15.78
N GLY A 19 -8.84 2.85 15.31
CA GLY A 19 -8.09 1.92 16.15
C GLY A 19 -6.83 2.52 16.79
N LEU A 20 -6.29 3.59 16.23
CA LEU A 20 -5.06 4.25 16.69
C LEU A 20 -5.26 5.28 17.81
N ARG A 21 -6.51 5.59 18.20
CA ARG A 21 -6.83 6.69 19.13
C ARG A 21 -6.12 6.57 20.48
N ASN A 22 -6.06 5.36 21.05
CA ASN A 22 -5.55 5.12 22.40
C ASN A 22 -4.35 4.15 22.43
N ILE A 23 -3.86 3.73 21.26
CA ILE A 23 -2.85 2.67 21.13
C ILE A 23 -1.64 3.23 20.37
N ASP A 24 -0.44 2.78 20.70
CA ASP A 24 0.75 3.07 19.91
C ASP A 24 0.58 2.62 18.44
N SER A 25 1.04 3.44 17.50
CA SER A 25 0.86 3.16 16.07
C SER A 25 1.67 1.98 15.59
N THR A 26 2.85 1.76 16.14
CA THR A 26 3.70 0.63 15.80
C THR A 26 3.07 -0.67 16.30
N LEU A 27 2.60 -0.67 17.55
CA LEU A 27 1.89 -1.83 18.13
C LEU A 27 0.61 -2.17 17.36
N ALA A 28 -0.24 -1.17 17.08
CA ALA A 28 -1.47 -1.39 16.31
C ALA A 28 -1.19 -1.92 14.89
N THR A 29 -0.17 -1.38 14.23
CA THR A 29 0.25 -1.84 12.89
C THR A 29 0.79 -3.27 12.95
N THR A 30 1.53 -3.63 14.00
CA THR A 30 2.07 -4.98 14.21
C THR A 30 0.94 -6.01 14.37
N VAL A 31 -0.03 -5.73 15.25
CA VAL A 31 -1.21 -6.61 15.44
C VAL A 31 -1.98 -6.76 14.14
N ARG A 32 -2.18 -5.66 13.41
CA ARG A 32 -2.83 -5.67 12.10
C ARG A 32 -2.08 -6.56 11.09
N SER A 33 -0.75 -6.50 11.05
CA SER A 33 0.06 -7.34 10.16
C SER A 33 -0.11 -8.82 10.46
N ILE A 34 -0.20 -9.22 11.74
CA ILE A 34 -0.47 -10.61 12.14
C ILE A 34 -1.85 -11.05 11.65
N ILE A 35 -2.89 -10.23 11.86
CA ILE A 35 -4.25 -10.53 11.39
C ILE A 35 -4.27 -10.69 9.86
N MET A 36 -3.59 -9.80 9.14
CA MET A 36 -3.52 -9.83 7.68
C MET A 36 -2.78 -11.07 7.17
N ALA A 37 -1.67 -11.43 7.81
CA ALA A 37 -0.94 -12.66 7.49
C ALA A 37 -1.80 -13.90 7.71
N GLY A 38 -2.48 -14.00 8.86
CA GLY A 38 -3.40 -15.10 9.16
C GLY A 38 -4.54 -15.20 8.13
N PHE A 39 -5.13 -14.07 7.73
CA PHE A 39 -6.16 -14.04 6.71
C PHE A 39 -5.65 -14.54 5.34
N LEU A 40 -4.47 -14.09 4.90
CA LEU A 40 -3.87 -14.53 3.64
C LEU A 40 -3.51 -16.03 3.65
N VAL A 41 -3.01 -16.55 4.78
CA VAL A 41 -2.75 -17.98 4.96
C VAL A 41 -4.05 -18.78 4.86
N ALA A 42 -5.11 -18.34 5.56
CA ALA A 42 -6.41 -19.02 5.52
C ALA A 42 -6.99 -19.06 4.10
N VAL A 43 -6.97 -17.92 3.38
CA VAL A 43 -7.43 -17.86 1.98
C VAL A 43 -6.58 -18.77 1.08
N SER A 44 -5.27 -18.80 1.26
CA SER A 44 -4.37 -19.65 0.48
C SER A 44 -4.63 -21.14 0.71
N LEU A 45 -4.96 -21.54 1.94
CA LEU A 45 -5.37 -22.91 2.29
C LEU A 45 -6.73 -23.26 1.65
N LEU A 46 -7.73 -22.38 1.77
CA LEU A 46 -9.07 -22.60 1.19
C LEU A 46 -9.02 -22.74 -0.34
N LEU A 47 -8.14 -21.98 -0.98
CA LEU A 47 -7.94 -22.02 -2.43
C LEU A 47 -6.96 -23.12 -2.88
N ARG A 48 -6.52 -24.00 -1.96
CA ARG A 48 -5.57 -25.10 -2.23
C ARG A 48 -4.28 -24.64 -2.92
N LYS A 49 -3.82 -23.42 -2.62
CA LYS A 49 -2.61 -22.84 -3.25
C LYS A 49 -1.32 -23.47 -2.75
N PHE A 50 -1.39 -24.24 -1.66
CA PHE A 50 -0.27 -25.01 -1.13
C PHE A 50 -0.13 -26.41 -1.76
N ASP A 51 -1.14 -26.88 -2.52
CA ASP A 51 -1.05 -28.18 -3.19
C ASP A 51 0.02 -28.13 -4.29
N GLY A 52 1.13 -28.84 -4.11
CA GLY A 52 2.28 -28.83 -5.03
C GLY A 52 3.24 -27.65 -4.83
N PHE A 53 3.08 -26.85 -3.77
CA PHE A 53 4.00 -25.77 -3.44
C PHE A 53 5.35 -26.33 -2.95
N SER A 54 6.44 -25.99 -3.64
CA SER A 54 7.81 -26.24 -3.20
C SER A 54 8.51 -24.91 -2.95
N LEU A 55 9.41 -24.85 -1.98
CA LEU A 55 10.27 -23.68 -1.76
C LEU A 55 11.15 -23.37 -3.00
N GLN A 56 11.32 -24.35 -3.89
CA GLN A 56 12.01 -24.23 -5.18
C GLN A 56 11.12 -23.66 -6.30
N SER A 57 9.82 -23.48 -6.08
CA SER A 57 8.91 -22.90 -7.06
C SER A 57 9.20 -21.41 -7.34
N PHE A 58 9.93 -20.74 -6.45
CA PHE A 58 10.42 -19.38 -6.65
C PHE A 58 11.90 -19.38 -6.97
N SER A 59 12.31 -18.60 -7.98
CA SER A 59 13.74 -18.38 -8.23
C SER A 59 14.35 -17.50 -7.12
N SER A 60 15.68 -17.51 -7.01
CA SER A 60 16.40 -16.61 -6.08
C SER A 60 16.10 -15.13 -6.33
N ARG A 61 15.79 -14.77 -7.58
CA ARG A 61 15.42 -13.40 -7.95
C ARG A 61 14.02 -13.04 -7.45
N ASP A 62 13.07 -13.97 -7.53
CA ASP A 62 11.71 -13.78 -7.03
C ASP A 62 11.73 -13.58 -5.52
N TRP A 63 12.50 -14.39 -4.79
CA TRP A 63 12.70 -14.24 -3.35
C TRP A 63 13.25 -12.86 -2.98
N LEU A 64 14.25 -12.36 -3.71
CA LEU A 64 14.81 -11.04 -3.47
C LEU A 64 13.74 -9.94 -3.61
N PHE A 65 12.97 -9.95 -4.71
CA PHE A 65 11.92 -8.96 -4.92
C PHE A 65 10.78 -9.09 -3.92
N ILE A 66 10.40 -10.30 -3.51
CA ILE A 66 9.38 -10.53 -2.48
C ILE A 66 9.82 -9.95 -1.14
N ILE A 67 11.08 -10.18 -0.74
CA ILE A 67 11.63 -9.63 0.51
C ILE A 67 11.68 -8.11 0.45
N LEU A 68 12.20 -7.54 -0.64
CA LEU A 68 12.26 -6.08 -0.83
C LEU A 68 10.86 -5.46 -0.82
N ALA A 69 9.89 -6.07 -1.50
CA ALA A 69 8.50 -5.62 -1.51
C ALA A 69 7.86 -5.71 -0.11
N GLY A 70 8.15 -6.77 0.65
CA GLY A 70 7.69 -6.94 2.02
C GLY A 70 8.22 -5.84 2.95
N ILE A 71 9.52 -5.55 2.88
CA ILE A 71 10.17 -4.48 3.66
C ILE A 71 9.59 -3.11 3.26
N ALA A 72 9.48 -2.83 1.96
CA ALA A 72 8.92 -1.58 1.46
C ALA A 72 7.46 -1.39 1.89
N GLY A 73 6.65 -2.45 1.85
CA GLY A 73 5.26 -2.43 2.31
C GLY A 73 5.15 -2.18 3.81
N ALA A 74 6.00 -2.82 4.62
CA ALA A 74 6.03 -2.60 6.06
C ALA A 74 6.42 -1.16 6.42
N LEU A 75 7.46 -0.61 5.78
CA LEU A 75 7.87 0.80 5.96
C LEU A 75 6.77 1.77 5.54
N SER A 76 6.16 1.55 4.36
CA SER A 76 5.05 2.36 3.86
C SER A 76 3.91 2.42 4.89
N TRP A 77 3.49 1.27 5.42
CA TRP A 77 2.41 1.21 6.40
C TRP A 77 2.80 1.84 7.74
N LEU A 78 4.02 1.63 8.21
CA LEU A 78 4.51 2.23 9.45
C LEU A 78 4.41 3.75 9.39
N PHE A 79 4.95 4.37 8.34
CA PHE A 79 4.88 5.82 8.16
C PHE A 79 3.45 6.32 7.89
N TYR A 80 2.66 5.58 7.11
CA TYR A 80 1.27 5.92 6.82
C TYR A 80 0.41 5.98 8.09
N PHE A 81 0.50 4.96 8.96
CA PHE A 81 -0.26 4.93 10.21
C PHE A 81 0.27 5.91 11.25
N PHE A 82 1.57 6.22 11.24
CA PHE A 82 2.12 7.30 12.03
C PHE A 82 1.51 8.66 11.62
N ALA A 83 1.46 8.93 10.31
CA ALA A 83 0.84 10.13 9.76
C ALA A 83 -0.67 10.17 10.04
N LEU A 84 -1.39 9.07 9.89
CA LEU A 84 -2.83 8.98 10.19
C LEU A 84 -3.16 9.27 11.66
N LYS A 85 -2.27 8.87 12.58
CA LYS A 85 -2.44 9.14 14.01
C LYS A 85 -2.27 10.62 14.32
N ALA A 86 -1.25 11.26 13.72
CA ALA A 86 -0.93 12.67 13.98
C ALA A 86 -1.76 13.68 13.17
N GLY A 87 -2.22 13.31 11.98
CA GLY A 87 -2.88 14.22 11.03
C GLY A 87 -4.31 13.84 10.68
N LEU A 88 -5.00 14.68 9.90
CA LEU A 88 -6.36 14.41 9.40
C LEU A 88 -6.33 13.28 8.34
N ALA A 89 -7.30 12.34 8.41
CA ALA A 89 -7.33 11.21 7.49
C ALA A 89 -7.46 11.66 6.02
N SER A 90 -8.27 12.68 5.77
CA SER A 90 -8.43 13.27 4.43
C SER A 90 -7.10 13.77 3.87
N LYS A 91 -6.30 14.50 4.65
CA LYS A 91 -4.99 15.02 4.23
C LYS A 91 -3.98 13.91 4.01
N VAL A 92 -3.89 12.95 4.94
CA VAL A 92 -2.93 11.85 4.86
C VAL A 92 -3.22 10.93 3.67
N VAL A 93 -4.49 10.58 3.44
CA VAL A 93 -4.90 9.78 2.27
C VAL A 93 -4.55 10.50 0.97
N VAL A 94 -4.74 11.82 0.91
CA VAL A 94 -4.42 12.61 -0.28
C VAL A 94 -2.91 12.63 -0.56
N ILE A 95 -2.08 12.82 0.46
CA ILE A 95 -0.62 12.75 0.33
C ILE A 95 -0.19 11.33 -0.06
N ASP A 96 -0.78 10.29 0.51
CA ASP A 96 -0.52 8.90 0.14
C ASP A 96 -0.81 8.63 -1.35
N ARG A 97 -1.81 9.30 -1.95
CA ARG A 97 -2.08 9.19 -3.39
C ARG A 97 -1.01 9.81 -4.27
N LEU A 98 -0.14 10.69 -3.75
CA LEU A 98 1.04 11.16 -4.49
C LEU A 98 2.05 10.03 -4.76
N SER A 99 1.95 8.89 -4.06
CA SER A 99 2.69 7.66 -4.38
C SER A 99 2.57 7.26 -5.85
N LEU A 100 1.46 7.61 -6.52
CA LEU A 100 1.25 7.36 -7.94
C LEU A 100 2.36 7.98 -8.81
N ILE A 101 2.85 9.17 -8.46
CA ILE A 101 3.96 9.82 -9.20
C ILE A 101 5.22 8.98 -9.09
N PHE A 102 5.54 8.54 -7.87
CA PHE A 102 6.70 7.70 -7.61
C PHE A 102 6.56 6.37 -8.35
N VAL A 103 5.37 5.77 -8.37
CA VAL A 103 5.09 4.55 -9.14
C VAL A 103 5.32 4.78 -10.64
N ILE A 104 4.82 5.87 -11.21
CA ILE A 104 5.01 6.21 -12.63
C ILE A 104 6.51 6.32 -12.97
N VAL A 105 7.28 7.04 -12.15
CA VAL A 105 8.73 7.21 -12.34
C VAL A 105 9.47 5.87 -12.19
N LEU A 106 9.17 5.11 -11.13
CA LEU A 106 9.80 3.82 -10.88
C LEU A 106 9.41 2.78 -11.93
N ALA A 107 8.19 2.79 -12.44
CA ALA A 107 7.75 1.91 -13.52
C ALA A 107 8.48 2.22 -14.83
N ALA A 108 8.68 3.50 -15.15
CA ALA A 108 9.50 3.88 -16.29
C ALA A 108 10.96 3.42 -16.16
N LEU A 109 11.54 3.54 -14.95
CA LEU A 109 12.95 3.19 -14.70
C LEU A 109 13.21 1.68 -14.61
N PHE A 110 12.37 0.94 -13.87
CA PHE A 110 12.61 -0.46 -13.52
C PHE A 110 11.82 -1.45 -14.39
N LEU A 111 10.63 -1.06 -14.89
CA LEU A 111 9.79 -1.91 -15.73
C LEU A 111 9.88 -1.54 -17.22
N GLY A 112 10.50 -0.40 -17.56
CA GLY A 112 10.63 0.08 -18.93
C GLY A 112 9.31 0.57 -19.53
N GLU A 113 8.34 0.91 -18.68
CA GLU A 113 7.04 1.40 -19.16
C GLU A 113 7.18 2.76 -19.84
N THR A 114 6.69 2.88 -21.08
CA THR A 114 6.71 4.15 -21.80
C THR A 114 5.68 5.10 -21.23
N LEU A 115 6.13 6.22 -20.69
CA LEU A 115 5.26 7.26 -20.16
C LEU A 115 4.51 7.97 -21.29
N GLY A 116 3.24 7.62 -21.47
CA GLY A 116 2.35 8.37 -22.35
C GLY A 116 2.05 9.75 -21.76
N TRP A 117 1.99 10.78 -22.61
CA TRP A 117 1.67 12.16 -22.21
C TRP A 117 0.37 12.27 -21.40
N LYS A 118 -0.62 11.41 -21.68
CA LYS A 118 -1.88 11.33 -20.94
C LYS A 118 -1.69 10.91 -19.48
N SER A 119 -0.80 9.95 -19.21
CA SER A 119 -0.49 9.49 -17.85
C SER A 119 0.24 10.57 -17.06
N ALA A 120 1.16 11.30 -17.71
CA ALA A 120 1.84 12.44 -17.11
C ALA A 120 0.87 13.58 -16.75
N LEU A 121 -0.04 13.93 -17.67
CA LEU A 121 -1.06 14.95 -17.44
C LEU A 121 -2.04 14.54 -16.34
N GLY A 122 -2.48 13.28 -16.33
CA GLY A 122 -3.32 12.73 -15.27
C GLY A 122 -2.63 12.77 -13.90
N GLY A 123 -1.34 12.40 -13.84
CA GLY A 123 -0.53 12.52 -12.64
C GLY A 123 -0.45 13.97 -12.13
N LEU A 124 -0.17 14.92 -13.02
CA LEU A 124 -0.14 16.36 -12.68
C LEU A 124 -1.47 16.86 -12.11
N LEU A 125 -2.60 16.45 -12.69
CA LEU A 125 -3.92 16.82 -12.19
C LEU A 125 -4.21 16.22 -10.80
N MET A 126 -3.79 14.97 -10.56
CA MET A 126 -3.91 14.34 -9.24
C MET A 126 -3.08 15.09 -8.18
N VAL A 127 -1.86 15.53 -8.54
CA VAL A 127 -1.01 16.35 -7.67
C VAL A 127 -1.67 17.69 -7.36
N GLY A 128 -2.17 18.38 -8.38
CA GLY A 128 -2.85 19.67 -8.21
C GLY A 128 -4.06 19.55 -7.28
N GLY A 129 -4.90 18.53 -7.48
CA GLY A 129 -6.03 18.24 -6.60
C GLY A 129 -5.59 17.90 -5.18
N ALA A 130 -4.48 17.17 -5.02
CA ALA A 130 -3.95 16.81 -3.71
C ALA A 130 -3.45 18.02 -2.92
N ILE A 131 -2.71 18.92 -3.56
CA ILE A 131 -2.24 20.18 -2.96
C ILE A 131 -3.44 21.03 -2.51
N LEU A 132 -4.45 21.16 -3.37
CA LEU A 132 -5.64 21.96 -3.08
C LEU A 132 -6.38 21.46 -1.83
N ILE A 133 -6.54 20.14 -1.67
CA ILE A 133 -7.16 19.54 -0.48
C ILE A 133 -6.27 19.71 0.76
N SER A 134 -4.94 19.66 0.61
CA SER A 134 -4.01 19.79 1.74
C SER A 134 -3.97 21.21 2.31
N LEU A 135 -4.23 22.23 1.49
CA LEU A 135 -4.20 23.66 1.85
C LEU A 135 -5.44 24.14 2.63
N GLN A 136 -6.52 23.37 2.67
CA GLN A 136 -7.70 23.62 3.53
C GLN A 136 -7.44 23.20 4.97
#